data_AF-A0A2J0MJV4-F1
#
_entry.id   AF-A0A2J0MJV4-F1
#
_cell.length_a   1.000
_cell.length_b   1.000
_cell.length_c   1.000
_cell.angle_alpha   90.00
_cell.angle_beta   90.00
_cell.angle_gamma   90.00
#
_symmetry.space_group_name_H-M   'P 1'
#
loop_
_entity.id
_entity.type
_entity.pdbx_description
1 polymer ?
#
loop_
_entity_poly.entity_id
_entity_poly.type
_entity_poly.pdbx_seq_one_letter_code
_entity_poly.pdbx_strand_id
1 'polypeptide(L)'
;MQDYKQQFKGKKITVMGLGILGRGLGYTKFLAECGADLIVTDLKTKEQLKTSVELITNYELKIKNKKKIKFVLGEHRLEDFRDRDMIIKAAGVPLDSIYIKEAQKNRIPIEMDVSLFIKCAPEVILIGITGTRGKSM
;
A
#
# COMPACT_ATOMS: atom_id res chain seq x y z
N MET A 1 -23.98 3.00 -0.56
CA MET A 1 -22.59 2.75 -0.16
C MET A 1 -21.96 1.80 -1.19
N GLN A 2 -21.08 2.30 -2.05
CA GLN A 2 -20.31 1.45 -2.97
C GLN A 2 -19.61 0.35 -2.16
N ASP A 3 -19.70 -0.90 -2.62
CA ASP A 3 -19.00 -2.01 -1.97
C ASP A 3 -17.51 -1.92 -2.29
N TYR A 4 -16.79 -1.12 -1.50
CA TYR A 4 -15.34 -0.91 -1.62
C TYR A 4 -14.56 -2.23 -1.62
N LYS A 5 -15.09 -3.29 -1.01
CA LYS A 5 -14.42 -4.61 -1.03
C LYS A 5 -14.38 -5.17 -2.45
N GLN A 6 -15.46 -5.01 -3.22
CA GLN A 6 -15.50 -5.48 -4.60
C GLN A 6 -14.57 -4.71 -5.53
N GLN A 7 -14.27 -3.45 -5.22
CA GLN A 7 -13.34 -2.65 -6.03
C GLN A 7 -11.91 -3.22 -6.03
N PHE A 8 -11.45 -3.80 -4.92
CA PHE A 8 -10.09 -4.32 -4.78
C PHE A 8 -10.00 -5.85 -4.86
N LYS A 9 -11.14 -6.55 -4.85
CA LYS A 9 -11.15 -8.01 -4.90
C LYS A 9 -10.44 -8.51 -6.16
N GLY A 10 -9.41 -9.32 -5.96
CA GLY A 10 -8.63 -9.93 -7.04
C GLY A 10 -7.62 -8.98 -7.71
N LYS A 11 -7.63 -7.68 -7.40
CA LYS A 11 -6.69 -6.70 -7.95
C LYS A 11 -5.27 -6.97 -7.48
N LYS A 12 -4.30 -6.90 -8.41
CA LYS A 12 -2.87 -7.02 -8.15
C LYS A 12 -2.32 -5.66 -7.71
N ILE A 13 -1.97 -5.53 -6.45
CA ILE A 13 -1.50 -4.25 -5.88
C ILE A 13 -0.11 -4.43 -5.30
N THR A 14 0.81 -3.53 -5.64
CA THR A 14 2.13 -3.46 -5.01
C THR A 14 2.14 -2.34 -3.99
N VAL A 15 2.45 -2.67 -2.74
CA VAL A 15 2.66 -1.74 -1.65
C VAL A 15 4.16 -1.51 -1.50
N MET A 16 4.60 -0.28 -1.80
CA MET A 16 6.00 0.14 -1.74
C MET A 16 6.25 0.97 -0.48
N GLY A 17 6.95 0.35 0.48
CA GLY A 17 7.31 0.94 1.77
C GLY A 17 6.31 0.57 2.86
N LEU A 18 6.63 -0.46 3.64
CA LEU A 18 5.86 -0.84 4.83
C LEU A 18 6.19 0.09 6.01
N GLY A 19 7.47 0.42 6.16
CA GLY A 19 8.00 1.24 7.24
C GLY A 19 8.08 0.54 8.60
N ILE A 20 9.01 1.02 9.43
CA ILE A 20 9.25 0.50 10.78
C ILE A 20 8.09 0.88 11.71
N LEU A 21 7.63 2.13 11.61
CA LEU A 21 6.50 2.64 12.40
C LEU A 21 5.15 2.15 11.88
N GLY A 22 5.14 1.24 10.91
CA GLY A 22 3.92 0.59 10.45
C GLY A 22 2.90 1.52 9.79
N ARG A 23 3.33 2.68 9.27
CA ARG A 23 2.44 3.56 8.48
C ARG A 23 1.79 2.80 7.32
N GLY A 24 2.50 1.80 6.77
CA GLY A 24 1.97 0.91 5.74
C GLY A 24 0.98 -0.16 6.20
N LEU A 25 0.86 -0.40 7.51
CA LEU A 25 0.03 -1.49 8.03
C LEU A 25 -1.45 -1.28 7.75
N GLY A 26 -1.96 -0.06 7.94
CA GLY A 26 -3.40 0.23 7.86
C GLY A 26 -3.97 -0.09 6.48
N TYR A 27 -3.42 0.52 5.44
CA TYR A 27 -3.88 0.27 4.08
C TYR A 27 -3.51 -1.11 3.55
N THR A 28 -2.40 -1.73 4.00
CA THR A 28 -2.08 -3.11 3.62
C THR A 28 -3.12 -4.09 4.18
N LYS A 29 -3.50 -3.93 5.46
CA LYS A 29 -4.55 -4.73 6.10
C LYS A 29 -5.90 -4.54 5.42
N PHE A 30 -6.29 -3.29 5.16
CA PHE A 30 -7.52 -2.97 4.44
C PHE A 30 -7.59 -3.64 3.06
N LEU A 31 -6.52 -3.55 2.26
CA LEU A 31 -6.50 -4.17 0.93
C LEU A 31 -6.53 -5.71 1.01
N ALA A 32 -5.87 -6.28 2.02
CA ALA A 32 -5.91 -7.72 2.27
C ALA A 32 -7.33 -8.20 2.61
N GLU A 33 -8.07 -7.45 3.44
CA GLU A 33 -9.48 -7.72 3.73
C GLU A 33 -10.38 -7.64 2.51
N CYS A 34 -10.08 -6.72 1.59
CA CYS A 34 -10.84 -6.56 0.36
C CYS A 34 -10.59 -7.69 -0.65
N GLY A 35 -9.65 -8.61 -0.41
CA GLY A 35 -9.38 -9.71 -1.35
C GLY A 35 -8.32 -9.41 -2.40
N ALA A 36 -7.52 -8.35 -2.21
CA ALA A 36 -6.46 -7.99 -3.16
C ALA A 36 -5.31 -9.04 -3.16
N ASP A 37 -4.62 -9.11 -4.29
CA ASP A 37 -3.38 -9.86 -4.46
C ASP A 37 -2.20 -8.91 -4.21
N LEU A 38 -1.55 -9.07 -3.05
CA LEU A 38 -0.62 -8.10 -2.52
C LEU A 38 0.83 -8.55 -2.64
N ILE A 39 1.66 -7.65 -3.14
CA ILE A 39 3.10 -7.65 -2.94
C ILE A 39 3.44 -6.46 -2.04
N VAL A 40 4.11 -6.71 -0.92
CA VAL A 40 4.64 -5.67 -0.04
C VAL A 40 6.15 -5.66 -0.19
N THR A 41 6.71 -4.52 -0.58
CA THR A 41 8.15 -4.37 -0.81
C THR A 41 8.74 -3.20 -0.03
N ASP A 42 9.94 -3.38 0.52
CA ASP A 42 10.66 -2.38 1.30
C ASP A 42 12.17 -2.62 1.22
N LEU A 43 12.96 -1.55 1.19
CA LEU A 43 14.43 -1.62 1.24
C LEU A 43 14.95 -2.13 2.59
N LYS A 44 14.13 -2.08 3.65
CA LYS A 44 14.49 -2.63 4.96
C LYS A 44 14.40 -4.15 4.95
N THR A 45 15.31 -4.77 5.69
CA THR A 45 15.37 -6.22 5.81
C THR A 45 14.20 -6.77 6.63
N LYS A 46 14.04 -8.09 6.59
CA LYS A 46 13.03 -8.80 7.37
C LYS A 46 13.20 -8.58 8.88
N GLU A 47 14.44 -8.49 9.36
CA GLU A 47 14.78 -8.28 10.77
C GLU A 47 14.34 -6.88 11.22
N GLN A 48 14.63 -5.86 10.39
CA GLN A 48 14.25 -4.47 10.66
C GLN A 48 12.73 -4.26 10.64
N LEU A 49 12.01 -5.06 9.85
CA LEU A 49 10.56 -4.99 9.71
C LEU A 49 9.81 -6.08 10.49
N LYS A 50 10.48 -6.84 11.35
CA LYS A 50 9.93 -8.01 12.03
C LYS A 50 8.55 -7.74 12.63
N THR A 51 8.43 -6.69 13.43
CA THR A 51 7.16 -6.29 14.07
C THR A 51 6.07 -5.99 13.04
N SER A 52 6.38 -5.22 11.99
CA SER A 52 5.40 -4.88 10.95
C SER A 52 4.94 -6.11 10.16
N VAL A 53 5.87 -7.00 9.81
CA VAL A 53 5.56 -8.25 9.10
C VAL A 53 4.72 -9.17 9.97
N GLU A 54 5.08 -9.37 11.25
CA GLU A 54 4.31 -10.18 12.20
C GLU A 54 2.88 -9.66 12.37
N LEU A 55 2.71 -8.34 12.48
CA LEU A 55 1.39 -7.72 12.59
C LEU A 55 0.52 -7.92 11.34
N ILE A 56 1.11 -8.01 10.14
CA ILE A 56 0.38 -8.33 8.91
C ILE A 56 0.08 -9.82 8.82
N THR A 57 1.06 -10.68 9.06
CA THR A 57 0.87 -12.15 8.99
C THR A 57 -0.17 -12.61 10.00
N ASN A 58 -0.12 -12.11 11.24
CA ASN A 58 -1.13 -12.42 12.26
C ASN A 58 -2.52 -11.90 11.89
N TYR A 59 -2.59 -10.83 11.10
CA TYR A 59 -3.86 -10.31 10.61
C TYR A 59 -4.40 -11.13 9.45
N GLU A 60 -3.54 -11.53 8.51
CA GLU A 60 -3.85 -12.43 7.41
C GLU A 60 -4.49 -13.73 7.91
N LEU A 61 -3.97 -14.32 8.99
CA LEU A 61 -4.54 -15.52 9.61
C LEU A 61 -5.97 -15.34 10.14
N LYS A 62 -6.39 -14.11 10.45
CA LYS A 62 -7.71 -13.81 11.00
C LYS A 62 -8.77 -13.57 9.93
N ILE A 63 -8.36 -13.17 8.73
CA ILE A 63 -9.29 -12.83 7.65
C ILE A 63 -9.61 -14.08 6.82
N LYS A 64 -10.85 -14.20 6.34
CA LYS A 64 -11.30 -15.36 5.52
C LYS A 64 -10.69 -15.42 4.12
N ASN A 65 -9.79 -14.50 3.80
CA ASN A 65 -9.15 -14.42 2.49
C ASN A 65 -8.04 -15.48 2.38
N LYS A 66 -8.01 -16.23 1.28
CA LYS A 66 -7.02 -17.30 1.05
C LYS A 66 -5.74 -16.82 0.36
N LYS A 67 -5.68 -15.58 -0.12
CA LYS A 67 -4.50 -15.05 -0.81
C LYS A 67 -3.45 -14.62 0.21
N LYS A 68 -2.28 -15.26 0.14
CA LYS A 68 -1.13 -14.88 0.95
C LYS A 68 -0.47 -13.61 0.42
N ILE A 69 -0.11 -12.70 1.31
CA ILE A 69 0.67 -11.50 1.02
C ILE A 69 2.11 -11.90 0.75
N LYS A 70 2.62 -11.54 -0.43
CA LYS A 70 4.03 -11.75 -0.78
C LYS A 70 4.87 -10.60 -0.25
N PHE A 71 5.96 -10.91 0.44
CA PHE A 71 6.91 -9.90 0.94
C PHE A 71 8.20 -9.96 0.12
N VAL A 72 8.69 -8.80 -0.32
CA VAL A 72 9.99 -8.60 -0.99
C VAL A 72 10.76 -7.55 -0.19
N LEU A 73 11.60 -8.02 0.73
CA LEU A 73 12.26 -7.18 1.74
C LEU A 73 13.77 -7.13 1.52
N GLY A 74 14.38 -6.01 1.88
CA GLY A 74 15.79 -5.71 1.62
C GLY A 74 16.04 -5.17 0.22
N GLU A 75 15.01 -5.13 -0.63
CA GLU A 75 15.11 -4.71 -2.02
C GLU A 75 13.74 -4.31 -2.57
N HIS A 76 13.77 -3.69 -3.75
CA HIS A 76 12.63 -3.50 -4.63
C HIS A 76 13.00 -4.12 -5.98
N ARG A 77 12.09 -4.86 -6.63
CA ARG A 77 12.33 -5.48 -7.94
C ARG A 77 11.49 -4.81 -8.99
N LEU A 78 12.07 -4.43 -10.13
CA LEU A 78 11.34 -3.76 -11.21
C LEU A 78 10.14 -4.58 -11.72
N GLU A 79 10.25 -5.91 -11.72
CA GLU A 79 9.16 -6.82 -12.08
C GLU A 79 7.90 -6.67 -11.20
N ASP A 80 8.05 -6.28 -9.93
CA ASP A 80 6.91 -6.07 -9.02
C ASP A 80 6.16 -4.75 -9.31
N PHE A 81 6.67 -3.93 -10.24
CA PHE A 81 6.06 -2.69 -10.73
C PHE A 81 5.56 -2.81 -12.18
N ARG A 82 5.41 -4.05 -12.67
CA ARG A 82 4.82 -4.41 -13.98
C ARG A 82 3.59 -5.29 -13.78
N ASP A 83 2.65 -5.26 -14.73
CA ASP A 83 1.45 -6.12 -14.72
C ASP A 83 0.66 -6.08 -13.39
N ARG A 84 0.64 -4.90 -12.76
CA ARG A 84 -0.14 -4.61 -11.55
C ARG A 84 -1.30 -3.68 -11.91
N ASP A 85 -2.36 -3.74 -11.12
CA ASP A 85 -3.50 -2.83 -11.26
C ASP A 85 -3.24 -1.48 -10.57
N MET A 86 -2.37 -1.43 -9.56
CA MET A 86 -2.07 -0.20 -8.80
C MET A 86 -0.77 -0.35 -7.98
N ILE A 87 -0.07 0.77 -7.79
CA ILE A 87 1.01 0.90 -6.80
C ILE A 87 0.54 1.81 -5.67
N ILE A 88 0.70 1.38 -4.42
CA ILE A 88 0.54 2.23 -3.23
C ILE A 88 1.93 2.56 -2.72
N LYS A 89 2.33 3.83 -2.76
CA LYS A 89 3.63 4.27 -2.25
C LYS A 89 3.50 4.90 -0.87
N ALA A 90 4.50 4.68 -0.01
CA ALA A 90 4.64 5.45 1.21
C ALA A 90 5.02 6.92 0.92
N ALA A 91 4.66 7.83 1.84
CA ALA A 91 4.96 9.25 1.71
C ALA A 91 6.45 9.57 1.49
N GLY A 92 7.34 8.78 2.09
CA GLY A 92 8.80 8.94 1.98
C GLY A 92 9.42 8.42 0.68
N VAL A 93 8.64 7.80 -0.21
CA VAL A 93 9.14 7.32 -1.52
C VAL A 93 9.23 8.50 -2.50
N PRO A 94 10.42 8.79 -3.05
CA PRO A 94 10.61 9.83 -4.06
C PRO A 94 9.80 9.54 -5.32
N LEU A 95 9.22 10.59 -5.91
CA LEU A 95 8.42 10.48 -7.15
C LEU A 95 9.27 10.13 -8.37
N ASP A 96 10.56 10.43 -8.35
CA ASP A 96 11.53 10.19 -9.42
C ASP A 96 12.24 8.82 -9.32
N SER A 97 11.86 8.01 -8.32
CA SER A 97 12.32 6.64 -8.13
C SER A 97 12.17 5.80 -9.40
N ILE A 98 13.18 4.96 -9.70
CA ILE A 98 13.16 4.08 -10.87
C ILE A 98 11.94 3.15 -10.89
N TYR A 99 11.46 2.72 -9.71
CA TYR A 99 10.30 1.84 -9.58
C TYR A 99 8.99 2.56 -9.89
N ILE A 100 8.90 3.83 -9.49
CA ILE A 100 7.76 4.69 -9.82
C ILE A 100 7.73 4.98 -11.33
N LYS A 101 8.89 5.28 -11.93
CA LYS A 101 9.03 5.46 -13.38
C LYS A 101 8.65 4.20 -14.15
N GLU A 102 9.01 3.02 -13.65
CA GLU A 102 8.64 1.75 -14.26
C GLU A 102 7.11 1.54 -14.25
N ALA A 103 6.45 1.81 -13.13
CA ALA A 103 4.99 1.75 -13.05
C ALA A 103 4.31 2.74 -14.02
N GLN A 104 4.82 3.99 -14.09
CA GLN A 104 4.32 5.01 -15.02
C GLN A 104 4.47 4.60 -16.49
N LYS A 105 5.61 4.03 -16.87
CA LYS A 105 5.86 3.51 -18.23
C LYS A 105 4.82 2.46 -18.62
N ASN A 106 4.39 1.63 -17.67
CA ASN A 106 3.37 0.61 -17.85
C ASN A 106 1.93 1.13 -17.62
N ARG A 107 1.74 2.44 -17.47
CA ARG A 107 0.44 3.11 -17.22
C ARG A 107 -0.28 2.59 -15.97
N ILE A 108 0.48 2.17 -14.96
CA ILE A 108 -0.06 1.69 -13.69
C ILE A 108 -0.28 2.91 -12.77
N PRO A 109 -1.48 3.09 -12.20
CA PRO A 109 -1.76 4.20 -11.31
C PRO A 109 -0.94 4.09 -10.03
N ILE A 110 -0.43 5.24 -9.57
CA ILE A 110 0.35 5.37 -8.33
C ILE A 110 -0.45 6.19 -7.35
N GLU A 111 -0.69 5.61 -6.18
CA GLU A 111 -1.57 6.12 -5.17
C GLU A 111 -0.85 6.21 -3.82
N MET A 112 -1.45 6.97 -2.90
CA MET A 112 -1.09 6.98 -1.48
C MET A 112 -2.34 6.66 -0.66
N ASP A 113 -2.13 6.38 0.63
CA ASP A 113 -3.20 6.09 1.60
C ASP A 113 -4.34 7.12 1.60
N VAL A 114 -4.01 8.42 1.57
CA VAL A 114 -5.02 9.49 1.55
C VAL A 114 -5.84 9.46 0.26
N SER A 115 -5.20 9.25 -0.90
CA SER A 115 -5.91 9.15 -2.18
C SER A 115 -6.84 7.93 -2.21
N LEU A 116 -6.37 6.81 -1.67
CA LEU A 116 -7.17 5.59 -1.52
C LEU A 116 -8.40 5.84 -0.63
N PHE A 117 -8.23 6.53 0.50
CA PHE A 117 -9.33 6.88 1.40
C PHE A 117 -10.39 7.72 0.70
N ILE A 118 -9.99 8.79 0.00
CA ILE A 118 -10.91 9.69 -0.70
C ILE A 118 -11.74 8.94 -1.74
N LYS A 119 -11.12 8.03 -2.50
CA LYS A 119 -11.81 7.20 -3.50
C LYS A 119 -12.82 6.24 -2.88
N CYS A 120 -12.55 5.74 -1.67
CA CYS A 120 -13.45 4.84 -0.95
C CYS A 120 -14.57 5.55 -0.20
N ALA A 121 -14.45 6.86 0.05
CA ALA A 121 -15.38 7.64 0.86
C ALA A 121 -15.86 8.92 0.15
N PRO A 122 -16.49 8.80 -1.04
CA PRO A 122 -16.87 9.96 -1.85
C PRO A 122 -17.94 10.86 -1.19
N GLU A 123 -18.68 10.33 -0.21
CA GLU A 123 -19.74 11.06 0.49
C GLU A 123 -19.22 11.90 1.68
N VAL A 124 -17.93 11.79 2.01
CA VAL A 124 -17.32 12.53 3.13
C VAL A 124 -16.79 13.88 2.65
N ILE A 125 -17.09 14.94 3.41
CA ILE A 125 -16.49 16.26 3.20
C ILE A 125 -15.01 16.19 3.60
N LEU A 126 -14.14 16.42 2.62
CA LEU A 126 -12.69 16.44 2.82
C LEU A 126 -12.20 17.87 3.05
N ILE A 127 -11.53 18.11 4.19
CA ILE A 127 -10.83 19.36 4.48
C ILE A 127 -9.32 19.07 4.50
N GLY A 128 -8.59 19.58 3.51
CA GLY A 128 -7.15 19.40 3.40
C GLY A 128 -6.38 20.51 4.12
N ILE A 129 -5.68 20.17 5.21
CA ILE A 129 -4.78 21.10 5.92
C ILE A 129 -3.33 20.71 5.59
N THR A 130 -2.58 21.62 4.96
CA THR A 130 -1.18 21.42 4.56
C THR A 130 -0.29 22.56 5.05
N GLY A 131 1.02 22.33 5.13
CA GLY A 131 2.00 23.32 5.57
C GLY A 131 3.24 22.69 6.20
N THR A 132 4.36 23.41 6.20
CA THR A 132 5.63 22.89 6.73
C THR A 132 5.62 22.78 8.27
N ARG A 133 4.92 23.68 8.97
CA ARG A 133 4.79 23.74 10.44
C ARG A 133 3.36 24.14 10.84
N GLY A 134 2.93 23.79 12.05
CA GLY A 134 1.64 24.24 12.62
C GLY A 134 0.38 23.43 12.30
N LYS A 135 0.48 22.28 11.61
CA LYS A 135 -0.69 21.47 11.19
C LYS A 135 -1.40 20.70 12.31
N SER A 136 -0.71 20.46 13.42
CA SER A 136 -1.22 19.65 14.54
C SER A 136 -1.54 20.50 15.78
N MET A 137 -1.36 21.82 15.67
CA MET A 137 -1.60 22.79 16.73
C MET A 137 -2.99 23.40 16.60
#